data_AF-A0A942MIF3-F1
#
_entry.id   AF-A0A942MIF3-F1
#
_cell.length_a   1.000
_cell.length_b   1.000
_cell.length_c   1.000
_cell.angle_alpha   90.00
_cell.angle_beta   90.00
_cell.angle_gamma   90.00
#
_symmetry.space_group_name_H-M   'P 1'
#
loop_
_entity.id
_entity.type
_entity.pdbx_description
1 polymer ?
#
loop_
_entity_poly.entity_id
_entity_poly.type
_entity_poly.pdbx_seq_one_letter_code
_entity_poly.pdbx_strand_id
1 'polypeptide(L)'
;MGILPLTPIDIQNKEFSRSIRGLSPSEVDEFLERIAKDYEEQIKENIGLKEKLAQLMDKLNHYHKLEETLHNAIVVAQETAEDVKRNASKEAELIRREGER
;
A
#
# COMPACT_ATOMS: atom_id res chain seq x y z
N MET A 1 4.64 27.27 12.11
CA MET A 1 5.83 26.40 12.29
C MET A 1 5.34 25.06 12.78
N GLY A 2 5.38 24.02 11.96
CA GLY A 2 5.14 22.66 12.44
C GLY A 2 6.27 22.29 13.38
N ILE A 3 5.93 21.82 14.59
CA ILE A 3 6.93 21.32 15.54
C ILE A 3 7.62 20.15 14.84
N LEU A 4 8.92 20.28 14.57
CA LEU A 4 9.73 19.17 14.11
C LEU A 4 9.70 18.10 15.22
N PRO A 5 9.36 16.85 14.89
CA PRO A 5 9.37 15.78 15.89
C PRO A 5 10.79 15.64 16.45
N LEU A 6 10.90 15.53 17.76
CA LEU A 6 12.18 15.32 18.45
C LEU A 6 12.87 14.08 17.88
N THR A 7 14.20 14.11 17.79
CA THR A 7 15.00 12.91 17.53
C THR A 7 15.51 12.32 18.85
N PRO A 8 15.91 11.03 18.87
CA PRO A 8 16.60 10.45 20.02
C PRO A 8 17.81 11.28 20.48
N ILE A 9 18.55 11.87 19.53
CA ILE A 9 19.71 12.74 19.80
C ILE A 9 19.27 14.05 20.47
N ASP A 10 18.15 14.64 20.04
CA ASP A 10 17.61 15.85 20.68
C ASP A 10 17.17 15.59 22.13
N ILE A 11 16.70 14.37 22.42
CA ILE A 11 16.31 13.93 23.76
C ILE A 11 17.56 13.73 24.63
N GLN A 12 18.60 13.07 24.11
CA GLN A 12 19.85 12.84 24.84
C GLN A 12 20.63 14.13 25.14
N ASN A 13 20.66 15.06 24.18
CA ASN A 13 21.41 16.31 24.33
C ASN A 13 20.61 17.42 25.03
N LYS A 14 19.46 17.09 25.62
CA LYS A 14 18.61 18.09 26.25
C LYS A 14 19.22 18.57 27.56
N GLU A 15 19.69 19.82 27.55
CA GLU A 15 20.11 20.49 28.79
C GLU A 15 18.92 21.12 29.53
N PHE A 16 18.89 20.94 30.85
CA PHE A 16 17.91 21.57 31.75
C PHE A 16 18.60 22.55 32.70
N SER A 17 17.93 23.69 32.94
CA SER A 17 18.35 24.64 33.96
C SER A 17 18.18 24.06 35.37
N ARG A 18 19.16 24.29 36.25
CA ARG A 18 19.10 23.83 37.65
C ARG A 18 18.26 24.77 38.51
N SER A 19 17.53 24.21 39.48
CA SER A 19 16.79 24.97 40.49
C SER A 19 16.99 24.36 41.89
N ILE A 20 16.87 25.18 42.95
CA ILE A 20 17.21 24.84 44.35
C ILE A 20 16.38 23.66 44.90
N ARG A 21 15.26 23.31 44.25
CA ARG A 21 14.42 22.13 44.57
C ARG A 21 14.06 21.33 43.31
N GLY A 22 14.98 21.28 42.34
CA GLY A 22 14.80 20.55 41.09
C GLY A 22 14.99 19.04 41.25
N LEU A 23 14.64 18.30 40.19
CA LEU A 23 14.91 16.86 40.11
C LEU A 23 16.42 16.58 40.12
N SER A 24 16.79 15.39 40.57
CA SER A 24 18.18 14.92 40.52
C SER A 24 18.65 14.87 39.06
N PRO A 25 19.73 15.58 38.66
CA PRO A 25 20.22 15.54 37.29
C PRO A 25 20.51 14.11 36.80
N SER A 26 21.09 13.25 37.66
CA SER A 26 21.41 11.88 37.28
C SER A 26 20.16 11.03 37.00
N GLU A 27 19.09 11.19 37.78
CA GLU A 27 17.84 10.46 37.55
C GLU A 27 17.16 10.95 36.26
N VAL A 28 17.26 12.25 35.96
CA VAL A 28 16.74 12.82 34.71
C VAL A 28 17.54 12.27 33.52
N ASP A 29 18.86 12.23 33.60
CA ASP A 29 19.73 11.74 32.53
C ASP A 29 19.46 10.24 32.25
N GLU A 30 19.40 9.39 33.28
CA GLU A 30 19.07 7.96 33.14
C GLU A 30 17.67 7.75 32.50
N PHE A 31 16.70 8.58 32.87
CA PHE A 31 15.36 8.51 32.29
C PHE A 31 15.34 8.96 30.83
N LEU A 32 16.07 10.02 30.48
CA LEU A 32 16.19 10.50 29.10
C LEU A 32 16.91 9.48 28.21
N GLU A 33 17.94 8.80 28.69
CA GLU A 33 18.61 7.72 27.94
C GLU A 33 17.62 6.61 27.59
N ARG A 34 16.80 6.19 28.55
CA ARG A 34 15.76 5.18 28.32
C ARG A 34 14.72 5.68 27.31
N ILE A 35 14.21 6.90 27.46
CA ILE A 35 13.26 7.48 26.51
C ILE A 35 13.86 7.53 25.11
N ALA A 36 15.10 8.01 24.97
CA ALA A 36 15.76 8.13 23.67
C ALA A 36 15.87 6.76 22.99
N LYS A 37 16.24 5.72 23.73
CA LYS A 37 16.30 4.34 23.23
C LYS A 37 14.93 3.82 22.80
N ASP A 38 13.93 3.91 23.66
CA ASP A 38 12.57 3.44 23.36
C ASP A 38 11.99 4.18 22.13
N TYR A 39 12.29 5.48 22.01
CA TYR A 39 11.87 6.32 20.90
C TYR A 39 12.60 5.97 19.60
N GLU A 40 13.89 5.63 19.65
CA GLU A 40 14.63 5.12 18.48
C GLU A 40 14.04 3.79 17.98
N GLU A 41 13.70 2.87 18.89
CA GLU A 41 13.05 1.61 18.56
C GLU A 41 11.70 1.83 17.89
N GLN A 42 10.89 2.74 18.42
CA GLN A 42 9.59 3.12 17.83
C GLN A 42 9.73 3.77 16.45
N ILE A 43 10.74 4.62 16.22
CA ILE A 43 11.01 5.19 14.90
C ILE A 43 11.38 4.09 13.90
N LYS A 44 12.26 3.17 14.29
CA LYS A 44 12.67 2.03 13.43
C LYS A 44 11.48 1.15 13.08
N GLU A 45 10.64 0.82 14.06
CA GLU A 45 9.42 0.05 13.84
C GLU A 45 8.45 0.80 12.90
N ASN A 46 8.25 2.10 13.11
CA ASN A 46 7.37 2.91 12.24
C ASN A 46 7.84 2.94 10.79
N ILE A 47 9.14 3.07 10.56
CA ILE A 47 9.74 3.02 9.22
C ILE A 47 9.48 1.64 8.60
N GLY A 48 9.79 0.56 9.32
CA GLY A 48 9.57 -0.80 8.82
C GLY A 48 8.09 -1.10 8.51
N LEU A 49 7.17 -0.60 9.33
CA LEU A 49 5.73 -0.71 9.09
C LEU A 49 5.29 0.08 7.85
N LYS A 50 5.81 1.30 7.66
CA LYS A 50 5.52 2.12 6.46
C LYS A 50 6.04 1.46 5.18
N GLU A 51 7.24 0.89 5.21
CA GLU A 51 7.80 0.14 4.09
C GLU A 51 6.94 -1.09 3.75
N LYS A 52 6.56 -1.86 4.77
CA LYS A 52 5.67 -3.02 4.61
C LYS A 52 4.31 -2.61 4.05
N LEU A 53 3.74 -1.51 4.53
CA LEU A 53 2.48 -0.97 4.01
C LEU A 53 2.60 -0.60 2.53
N ALA A 54 3.67 0.09 2.14
CA ALA A 54 3.92 0.45 0.74
C ALA A 54 4.01 -0.79 -0.16
N GLN A 55 4.74 -1.83 0.28
CA GLN A 55 4.84 -3.10 -0.45
C GLN A 55 3.48 -3.81 -0.60
N LEU A 56 2.66 -3.81 0.45
CA LEU A 56 1.34 -4.42 0.41
C LEU A 56 0.39 -3.65 -0.51
N MET A 57 0.44 -2.32 -0.51
CA MET A 57 -0.34 -1.48 -1.42
C MET A 57 0.04 -1.72 -2.88
N ASP A 58 1.33 -1.87 -3.19
CA ASP A 58 1.78 -2.18 -4.55
C ASP A 58 1.26 -3.55 -5.03
N LYS A 59 1.34 -4.57 -4.17
CA LYS A 59 0.76 -5.90 -4.45
C LYS A 59 -0.74 -5.83 -4.67
N LEU A 60 -1.46 -5.05 -3.86
CA LEU A 60 -2.91 -4.89 -4.00
C LEU A 60 -3.24 -4.24 -5.35
N ASN A 61 -2.52 -3.18 -5.74
CA ASN A 61 -2.68 -2.56 -7.04
C ASN A 61 -2.38 -3.51 -8.20
N HIS A 62 -1.37 -4.37 -8.06
CA HIS A 62 -1.08 -5.40 -9.06
C HIS A 62 -2.24 -6.38 -9.21
N TYR A 63 -2.82 -6.87 -8.10
CA TYR A 63 -3.97 -7.77 -8.15
C TYR A 63 -5.21 -7.12 -8.76
N HIS A 64 -5.49 -5.85 -8.45
CA HIS A 64 -6.60 -5.13 -9.09
C HIS A 64 -6.43 -5.00 -10.61
N LYS A 65 -5.21 -4.73 -11.11
CA LYS A 65 -4.94 -4.69 -12.55
C LYS A 65 -5.10 -6.07 -13.20
N LEU A 66 -4.69 -7.13 -12.51
CA LEU A 66 -4.87 -8.50 -12.99
C LEU A 66 -6.35 -8.87 -13.06
N GLU A 67 -7.13 -8.50 -12.05
CA GLU A 67 -8.59 -8.67 -12.02
C GLU A 67 -9.26 -7.94 -13.20
N GLU A 68 -8.91 -6.68 -13.45
CA GLU A 68 -9.41 -5.91 -14.59
C GLU A 68 -9.06 -6.56 -15.93
N THR A 69 -7.81 -7.02 -16.08
CA THR A 69 -7.36 -7.71 -17.30
C THR A 69 -8.15 -9.01 -17.54
N LEU A 70 -8.37 -9.79 -16.49
CA LEU A 70 -9.17 -11.02 -16.57
C LEU A 70 -10.63 -10.72 -16.92
N HIS A 71 -11.22 -9.69 -16.32
CA HIS A 71 -12.57 -9.25 -16.64
C HIS A 71 -12.70 -8.88 -18.13
N ASN A 72 -11.78 -8.06 -18.63
CA ASN A 72 -11.76 -7.67 -20.04
C ASN A 72 -11.59 -8.87 -20.97
N ALA A 73 -10.72 -9.82 -20.62
CA ALA A 73 -10.53 -11.04 -21.41
C ALA A 73 -11.82 -11.88 -21.49
N ILE A 74 -12.59 -11.96 -20.39
CA ILE A 74 -13.89 -12.67 -20.37
C ILE A 74 -14.89 -11.96 -21.29
N VAL A 75 -14.97 -10.63 -21.25
CA VAL A 75 -15.86 -9.85 -22.13
C VAL A 75 -15.53 -10.10 -23.59
N VAL A 76 -14.25 -10.01 -23.97
CA VAL A 76 -13.82 -10.27 -25.36
C VAL A 76 -14.13 -11.70 -25.80
N ALA A 77 -13.94 -12.70 -24.93
CA ALA A 77 -14.28 -14.08 -25.21
C ALA A 77 -15.79 -14.26 -25.46
N GLN A 78 -16.64 -13.58 -24.67
CA GLN A 78 -18.10 -13.60 -24.86
C GLN A 78 -18.52 -12.95 -26.18
N GLU A 79 -17.97 -11.76 -26.50
CA GLU A 79 -18.24 -11.07 -27.77
C GLU A 79 -17.82 -11.93 -28.97
N THR A 80 -16.64 -12.53 -28.90
CA THR A 80 -16.12 -13.42 -29.95
C THR A 80 -17.03 -14.63 -30.14
N ALA A 81 -17.50 -15.25 -29.05
CA ALA A 81 -18.40 -16.39 -29.11
C ALA A 81 -19.76 -16.03 -29.77
N GLU A 82 -20.34 -14.88 -29.41
CA GLU A 82 -21.57 -14.39 -30.03
C GLU A 82 -21.38 -14.04 -31.52
N ASP A 83 -20.25 -13.44 -31.88
CA ASP A 83 -19.92 -13.13 -33.28
C ASP A 83 -19.76 -14.41 -34.13
N VAL A 84 -19.07 -15.42 -33.60
CA VAL A 84 -18.94 -16.74 -34.25
C VAL A 84 -20.33 -17.36 -34.46
N LYS A 85 -21.19 -17.37 -33.43
CA LYS A 85 -22.55 -17.90 -33.50
C LYS A 85 -23.41 -17.14 -34.53
N ARG A 86 -23.31 -15.81 -34.56
CA ARG A 86 -24.03 -14.96 -35.50
C ARG A 86 -23.59 -15.22 -36.94
N ASN A 87 -22.28 -15.35 -37.18
CA ASN A 87 -21.75 -15.62 -38.51
C ASN A 87 -22.15 -17.01 -39.00
N ALA A 88 -22.03 -18.04 -38.15
CA ALA A 88 -22.49 -19.39 -38.49
C ALA A 88 -23.99 -19.44 -38.82
N SER A 89 -24.82 -18.69 -38.07
CA SER A 89 -26.26 -18.60 -38.33
C SER A 89 -26.58 -17.91 -39.67
N LYS A 90 -25.86 -16.83 -40.00
CA LYS A 90 -26.00 -16.15 -41.30
C LYS A 90 -25.61 -17.05 -42.47
N GLU A 91 -24.52 -17.79 -42.32
CA GLU A 91 -24.01 -18.68 -43.36
C GLU A 91 -24.93 -19.88 -43.59
N ALA A 92 -25.47 -20.48 -42.51
CA ALA A 92 -26.49 -21.51 -42.61
C ALA A 92 -27.77 -21.03 -43.33
N GLU A 93 -28.21 -19.80 -43.05
CA GLU A 93 -29.36 -19.18 -43.72
C GLU A 93 -29.11 -18.94 -45.22
N LEU A 94 -27.90 -18.52 -45.60
CA LEU A 94 -27.50 -18.36 -47.00
C LEU A 94 -27.53 -19.71 -47.73
N ILE A 95 -26.90 -20.74 -47.16
CA ILE A 95 -26.89 -22.10 -47.73
C ILE A 95 -28.32 -22.62 -47.93
N ARG A 96 -29.22 -22.41 -46.96
CA ARG A 96 -30.63 -22.85 -47.09
C ARG A 96 -31.32 -22.18 -48.28
N ARG A 97 -31.14 -20.85 -48.45
CA ARG A 97 -31.74 -20.11 -49.56
C ARG A 97 -31.19 -20.53 -50.92
N GLU A 98 -29.92 -20.89 -50.99
CA GLU A 98 -29.31 -21.38 -52.24
C GLU A 98 -29.86 -22.76 -52.64
N GLY A 99 -30.14 -23.64 -51.68
CA GLY A 99 -30.72 -24.97 -51.94
C GLY A 99 -32.23 -24.98 -52.25
N GLU A 100 -32.94 -23.88 -51.98
CA GLU A 100 -34.38 -23.71 -52.31
C GLU A 100 -34.60 -23.17 -53.74
N ARG A 101 -33.53 -22.87 -54.50
CA ARG A 101 -33.57 -22.46 -55.91
C ARG A 101 -33.32 -23.65 -56.86
#